data_AF-A0A7Y3K5N7-F1
#
_entry.id   AF-A0A7Y3K5N7-F1
#
_cell.length_a   1.000
_cell.length_b   1.000
_cell.length_c   1.000
_cell.angle_alpha   90.00
_cell.angle_beta   90.00
_cell.angle_gamma   90.00
#
_symmetry.space_group_name_H-M   'P 1'
#
loop_
_entity.id
_entity.type
_entity.pdbx_description
1 polymer ?
#
loop_
_entity_poly.entity_id
_entity_poly.type
_entity_poly.pdbx_seq_one_letter_code
_entity_poly.pdbx_strand_id
1 'polypeptide(L)'
;MKAFSLIPLPVLALWLLVATWQAASWAAPSPETASPPSSGANAALYYYQAFELMPPTLKSRTISGALQSGTHYPLNKAVQAYVRASRNSLRLARFAAGMPYCNWGHDVSRWGPFTQLPELTKAIDFERNLIPLAVRLAWSQGHWNTATKDFSNSLVLAHRLGQGDGSIGLIIEYQTEIKLAELVGIHLMALPPAAISSLQAAFTRLQAPTSAAKMLAGDAQAHLLWLRRAVRTNHLKHLWWGVCWWNKLLPRLSDGGEYACA
;
A
#
# COMPACT_ATOMS: atom_id res chain seq x y z
N MET A 1 29.96 35.98 -19.43
CA MET A 1 29.44 36.27 -18.08
C MET A 1 28.08 35.61 -17.95
N LYS A 2 27.97 34.50 -17.20
CA LYS A 2 26.70 33.79 -16.96
C LYS A 2 26.11 34.28 -15.64
N ALA A 3 24.91 34.85 -15.68
CA ALA A 3 24.18 35.31 -14.51
C ALA A 3 23.74 34.10 -13.68
N PHE A 4 24.24 33.99 -12.44
CA PHE A 4 23.72 33.06 -11.44
C PHE A 4 22.37 33.60 -10.95
N SER A 5 21.29 32.92 -11.31
CA SER A 5 19.95 33.24 -10.81
C SER A 5 19.88 32.87 -9.33
N LEU A 6 19.80 33.87 -8.47
CA LEU A 6 19.57 33.71 -7.04
C LEU A 6 18.24 32.98 -6.83
N ILE A 7 18.30 31.79 -6.23
CA ILE A 7 17.10 31.06 -5.81
C ILE A 7 16.39 31.90 -4.75
N PRO A 8 15.08 32.18 -4.87
CA PRO A 8 14.38 33.01 -3.91
C PRO A 8 14.41 32.35 -2.51
N LEU A 9 14.85 33.13 -1.52
CA LEU A 9 14.92 32.81 -0.09
C LEU A 9 13.73 32.01 0.49
N PRO A 10 12.44 32.22 0.10
CA PRO A 10 11.34 31.39 0.62
C PRO A 10 11.40 29.91 0.24
N VAL A 11 12.04 29.54 -0.89
CA VAL A 11 12.15 28.13 -1.32
C VAL A 11 13.16 27.37 -0.46
N LEU A 12 14.27 28.02 -0.08
CA LEU A 12 15.30 27.45 0.80
C LEU A 12 14.78 27.22 2.23
N ALA A 13 13.92 28.10 2.74
CA ALA A 13 13.30 27.95 4.06
C ALA A 13 12.35 26.73 4.13
N LEU A 14 11.61 26.46 3.05
CA LEU A 14 10.72 25.31 2.98
C LEU A 14 11.49 23.97 2.99
N TRP A 15 12.64 23.90 2.31
CA TRP A 15 13.49 22.69 2.30
C TRP A 15 14.19 22.44 3.65
N LEU A 16 14.59 23.49 4.38
CA LEU A 16 15.19 23.35 5.72
C LEU A 16 14.18 22.89 6.78
N LEU A 17 12.91 23.30 6.67
CA LEU A 17 11.84 22.80 7.54
C LEU A 17 11.51 21.31 7.29
N VAL A 18 11.60 20.84 6.04
CA VAL A 18 11.44 19.41 5.72
C VAL A 18 12.61 18.57 6.25
N ALA A 19 13.85 19.07 6.15
CA ALA A 19 15.04 18.35 6.60
C ALA A 19 15.13 18.20 8.13
N THR A 20 14.65 19.20 8.88
CA THR A 20 14.69 19.17 10.36
C THR A 20 13.63 18.26 10.99
N TRP A 21 12.53 17.97 10.29
CA TRP A 21 11.54 16.98 10.73
C TRP A 21 12.04 15.53 10.65
N GLN A 22 13.06 15.23 9.84
CA GLN A 22 13.57 13.86 9.66
C GLN A 22 14.55 13.41 10.74
N ALA A 23 15.18 14.33 11.47
CA ALA A 23 16.22 14.00 12.45
C ALA A 23 15.68 13.64 13.85
N ALA A 24 14.42 13.99 14.18
CA ALA A 24 13.87 13.82 15.52
C ALA A 24 13.18 12.45 15.78
N SER A 25 13.15 11.55 14.79
CA SER A 25 12.38 10.29 14.86
C SER A 25 13.19 9.04 15.22
N TRP A 26 14.48 9.16 15.56
CA TRP A 26 15.39 8.01 15.62
C TRP A 26 15.38 7.23 16.96
N ALA A 27 14.65 7.70 17.96
CA ALA A 27 14.43 6.97 19.21
C ALA A 27 12.98 6.51 19.33
N ALA A 28 12.50 5.74 18.35
CA ALA A 28 11.25 5.00 18.53
C ALA A 28 11.49 3.94 19.63
N PRO A 29 10.66 3.90 20.69
CA PRO A 29 10.77 2.85 21.70
C PRO A 29 10.72 1.49 21.01
N SER A 30 11.64 0.60 21.38
CA SER A 30 11.59 -0.80 20.93
C SER A 30 10.17 -1.32 21.14
N PRO A 31 9.55 -1.96 20.13
CA PRO A 31 8.22 -2.51 20.27
C PRO A 31 8.28 -3.50 21.44
N GLU A 32 7.71 -3.12 22.58
CA GLU A 32 7.38 -4.05 23.63
C GLU A 32 6.64 -5.20 22.96
N THR A 33 7.10 -6.42 23.23
CA THR A 33 6.46 -7.65 22.80
C THR A 33 5.08 -7.73 23.46
N ALA A 34 4.14 -6.97 22.93
CA ALA A 34 2.74 -7.05 23.27
C ALA A 34 2.33 -8.50 23.03
N SER A 35 1.81 -9.13 24.08
CA SER A 35 1.26 -10.48 23.97
C SER A 35 0.27 -10.50 22.80
N PRO A 36 0.28 -11.55 21.96
CA PRO A 36 -0.62 -11.62 20.81
C PRO A 36 -2.06 -11.40 21.31
N PRO A 37 -2.81 -10.46 20.71
CA PRO A 37 -4.14 -10.14 21.18
C PRO A 37 -5.03 -11.39 21.16
N SER A 38 -6.08 -11.39 22.01
CA SER A 38 -7.08 -12.46 21.98
C SER A 38 -7.55 -12.71 20.55
N SER A 39 -7.68 -13.98 20.20
CA SER A 39 -7.74 -14.52 18.83
C SER A 39 -8.84 -13.96 17.89
N GLY A 40 -9.72 -13.08 18.37
CA GLY A 40 -10.76 -12.42 17.57
C GLY A 40 -10.45 -11.01 17.07
N ALA A 41 -9.38 -10.36 17.53
CA ALA A 41 -9.15 -8.93 17.28
C ALA A 41 -8.05 -8.66 16.21
N ASN A 42 -8.21 -9.20 14.99
CA ASN A 42 -7.29 -8.95 13.88
C ASN A 42 -7.92 -8.07 12.79
N ALA A 43 -7.37 -6.88 12.55
CA ALA A 43 -7.84 -5.94 11.52
C ALA A 43 -7.79 -6.54 10.10
N ALA A 44 -6.80 -7.38 9.80
CA ALA A 44 -6.64 -7.96 8.47
C ALA A 44 -7.89 -8.75 8.05
N LEU A 45 -8.52 -9.49 8.98
CA LEU A 45 -9.75 -10.23 8.72
C LEU A 45 -10.91 -9.30 8.29
N TYR A 46 -11.05 -8.14 8.94
CA TYR A 46 -12.09 -7.16 8.60
C TYR A 46 -11.79 -6.43 7.29
N TYR A 47 -10.52 -6.20 6.97
CA TYR A 47 -10.14 -5.71 5.64
C TYR A 47 -10.46 -6.73 4.54
N TYR A 48 -10.14 -8.02 4.74
CA TYR A 48 -10.55 -9.07 3.80
C TYR A 48 -12.05 -9.07 3.56
N GLN A 49 -12.85 -9.03 4.63
CA GLN A 49 -14.30 -8.93 4.51
C GLN A 49 -14.74 -7.65 3.79
N ALA A 50 -14.08 -6.52 4.05
CA ALA A 50 -14.34 -5.28 3.32
C ALA A 50 -14.10 -5.48 1.82
N PHE A 51 -13.00 -6.12 1.43
CA PHE A 51 -12.65 -6.38 0.04
C PHE A 51 -13.65 -7.32 -0.65
N GLU A 52 -14.08 -8.40 0.00
CA GLU A 52 -15.09 -9.32 -0.57
C GLU A 52 -16.46 -8.65 -0.78
N LEU A 53 -16.78 -7.65 0.05
CA LEU A 53 -18.02 -6.89 -0.08
C LEU A 53 -17.94 -5.74 -1.09
N MET A 54 -16.80 -5.56 -1.76
CA MET A 54 -16.73 -4.63 -2.88
C MET A 54 -17.63 -5.15 -4.01
N PRO A 55 -18.52 -4.31 -4.56
CA PRO A 55 -19.18 -4.65 -5.81
C PRO A 55 -18.08 -4.94 -6.85
N PRO A 56 -18.19 -6.00 -7.65
CA PRO A 56 -17.24 -6.23 -8.73
C PRO A 56 -17.14 -4.94 -9.52
N THR A 57 -15.92 -4.46 -9.78
CA THR A 57 -15.69 -3.25 -10.58
C THR A 57 -16.55 -3.38 -11.81
N LEU A 58 -17.61 -2.55 -11.85
CA LEU A 58 -18.64 -2.72 -12.86
C LEU A 58 -17.89 -2.72 -14.18
N LYS A 59 -18.06 -3.78 -15.00
CA LYS A 59 -17.55 -3.85 -16.39
C LYS A 59 -17.92 -2.63 -17.25
N SER A 60 -18.72 -1.73 -16.68
CA SER A 60 -18.88 -0.32 -17.03
C SER A 60 -17.55 0.37 -17.31
N ARG A 61 -17.31 0.58 -18.60
CA ARG A 61 -16.31 1.52 -19.15
C ARG A 61 -16.34 2.90 -18.48
N THR A 62 -17.51 3.32 -17.96
CA THR A 62 -17.68 4.58 -17.22
C THR A 62 -16.89 4.59 -15.92
N ILE A 63 -16.93 3.51 -15.13
CA ILE A 63 -16.17 3.44 -13.88
C ILE A 63 -14.68 3.27 -14.22
N SER A 64 -14.32 2.37 -15.13
CA SER A 64 -12.91 2.23 -15.55
C SER A 64 -12.32 3.55 -16.06
N GLY A 65 -13.08 4.33 -16.84
CA GLY A 65 -12.67 5.67 -17.27
C GLY A 65 -12.52 6.66 -16.11
N ALA A 66 -13.39 6.58 -15.10
CA ALA A 66 -13.26 7.37 -13.86
C ALA A 66 -11.98 7.07 -13.10
N LEU A 67 -11.61 5.80 -13.06
CA LEU A 67 -10.43 5.32 -12.38
C LEU A 67 -9.15 5.72 -13.12
N GLN A 68 -9.15 5.66 -14.45
CA GLN A 68 -8.00 6.03 -15.27
C GLN A 68 -7.74 7.53 -15.33
N SER A 69 -8.81 8.34 -15.40
CA SER A 69 -8.69 9.81 -15.43
C SER A 69 -8.50 10.43 -14.04
N GLY A 70 -8.52 9.59 -12.99
CA GLY A 70 -8.21 9.98 -11.62
C GLY A 70 -9.13 11.06 -11.08
N THR A 71 -8.52 12.12 -10.55
CA THR A 71 -9.17 13.18 -9.77
C THR A 71 -9.99 14.15 -10.61
N HIS A 72 -9.89 14.12 -11.94
CA HIS A 72 -10.62 15.01 -12.85
C HIS A 72 -11.97 14.44 -13.34
N TYR A 73 -12.27 13.18 -13.07
CA TYR A 73 -13.49 12.57 -13.58
C TYR A 73 -14.78 13.11 -12.93
N PRO A 74 -15.86 13.37 -13.68
CA PRO A 74 -17.12 13.84 -13.10
C PRO A 74 -17.79 12.80 -12.19
N LEU A 75 -18.27 13.24 -11.01
CA LEU A 75 -18.98 12.42 -10.03
C LEU A 75 -20.44 12.15 -10.43
N ASN A 76 -20.62 11.45 -11.55
CA ASN A 76 -21.94 11.15 -12.13
C ASN A 76 -22.77 10.15 -11.30
N LYS A 77 -24.03 9.93 -11.71
CA LYS A 77 -24.96 9.01 -11.02
C LYS A 77 -24.44 7.58 -10.89
N ALA A 78 -23.62 7.11 -11.83
CA ALA A 78 -23.03 5.77 -11.79
C ALA A 78 -21.95 5.65 -10.72
N VAL A 79 -21.04 6.64 -10.61
CA VAL A 79 -20.05 6.72 -9.52
C VAL A 79 -20.75 6.75 -8.16
N GLN A 80 -21.79 7.58 -8.03
CA GLN A 80 -22.56 7.65 -6.79
C GLN A 80 -23.23 6.32 -6.44
N ALA A 81 -23.79 5.62 -7.43
CA ALA A 81 -24.38 4.29 -7.22
C ALA A 81 -23.33 3.27 -6.78
N TYR A 82 -22.14 3.28 -7.38
CA TYR A 82 -21.03 2.40 -7.00
C TYR A 82 -20.55 2.64 -5.57
N VAL A 83 -20.32 3.89 -5.17
CA VAL A 83 -19.94 4.24 -3.80
C VAL A 83 -21.03 3.82 -2.81
N ARG A 84 -22.31 4.05 -3.13
CA ARG A 84 -23.45 3.60 -2.29
C ARG A 84 -23.51 2.09 -2.14
N ALA A 85 -23.32 1.34 -3.22
CA ALA A 85 -23.29 -0.12 -3.19
C ALA A 85 -22.13 -0.65 -2.32
N SER A 86 -21.03 0.10 -2.26
CA SER A 86 -19.83 -0.23 -1.47
C SER A 86 -19.90 0.19 0.01
N ARG A 87 -21.06 0.65 0.51
CA ARG A 87 -21.18 1.18 1.88
C ARG A 87 -20.73 0.21 2.98
N ASN A 88 -21.01 -1.09 2.81
CA ASN A 88 -20.65 -2.10 3.79
C ASN A 88 -19.15 -2.38 3.79
N SER A 89 -18.53 -2.40 2.60
CA SER A 89 -17.09 -2.48 2.41
C SER A 89 -16.39 -1.33 3.14
N LEU A 90 -16.80 -0.07 2.89
CA LEU A 90 -16.26 1.11 3.58
C LEU A 90 -16.45 1.04 5.10
N ARG A 91 -17.62 0.59 5.57
CA ARG A 91 -17.91 0.44 7.01
C ARG A 91 -16.94 -0.53 7.69
N LEU A 92 -16.68 -1.69 7.08
CA LEU A 92 -15.75 -2.68 7.63
C LEU A 92 -14.31 -2.17 7.59
N ALA A 93 -13.89 -1.51 6.51
CA ALA A 93 -12.55 -0.92 6.44
C ALA A 93 -12.33 0.16 7.51
N ARG A 94 -13.32 1.01 7.78
CA ARG A 94 -13.30 1.99 8.88
C ARG A 94 -13.16 1.31 10.25
N PHE A 95 -13.88 0.20 10.45
CA PHE A 95 -13.80 -0.57 11.68
C PHE A 95 -12.41 -1.19 11.85
N ALA A 96 -11.89 -1.83 10.80
CA ALA A 96 -10.56 -2.42 10.76
C ALA A 96 -9.47 -1.39 11.07
N ALA A 97 -9.53 -0.21 10.45
CA ALA A 97 -8.57 0.88 10.68
C ALA A 97 -8.49 1.33 12.15
N GLY A 98 -9.57 1.20 12.92
CA GLY A 98 -9.60 1.52 14.35
C GLY A 98 -9.04 0.42 15.27
N MET A 99 -8.75 -0.77 14.76
CA MET A 99 -8.25 -1.89 15.57
C MET A 99 -6.75 -1.77 15.82
N PRO A 100 -6.21 -2.18 16.99
CA PRO A 100 -4.80 -1.99 17.33
C PRO A 100 -3.84 -2.96 16.62
N TYR A 101 -4.33 -4.12 16.18
CA TYR A 101 -3.52 -5.21 15.64
C TYR A 101 -3.96 -5.59 14.22
N CYS A 102 -2.99 -5.72 13.32
CA CYS A 102 -3.20 -6.14 11.94
C CYS A 102 -2.13 -7.17 11.57
N ASN A 103 -2.54 -8.40 11.29
CA ASN A 103 -1.66 -9.46 10.81
C ASN A 103 -2.30 -10.18 9.65
N TRP A 104 -1.69 -10.08 8.47
CA TRP A 104 -2.19 -10.68 7.24
C TRP A 104 -1.94 -12.18 7.13
N GLY A 105 -1.19 -12.77 8.07
CA GLY A 105 -0.96 -14.22 8.16
C GLY A 105 0.05 -14.77 7.15
N HIS A 106 0.94 -13.92 6.63
CA HIS A 106 1.99 -14.36 5.71
C HIS A 106 3.07 -15.14 6.45
N ASP A 107 3.44 -16.29 5.90
CA ASP A 107 4.63 -17.03 6.31
C ASP A 107 5.63 -17.02 5.15
N VAL A 108 6.28 -15.87 4.96
CA VAL A 108 7.28 -15.66 3.90
C VAL A 108 8.47 -16.59 4.11
N SER A 109 8.76 -17.00 5.35
CA SER A 109 9.80 -17.98 5.64
C SER A 109 9.51 -19.35 5.01
N ARG A 110 8.24 -19.70 4.85
CA ARG A 110 7.78 -21.00 4.33
C ARG A 110 7.66 -21.00 2.82
N TRP A 111 7.08 -19.96 2.23
CA TRP A 111 6.79 -19.93 0.80
C TRP A 111 7.80 -19.09 -0.01
N GLY A 112 8.61 -18.28 0.66
CA GLY A 112 9.68 -17.49 0.06
C GLY A 112 9.17 -16.47 -0.96
N PRO A 113 9.86 -16.26 -2.10
CA PRO A 113 9.44 -15.31 -3.14
C PRO A 113 8.08 -15.62 -3.74
N PHE A 114 7.59 -16.85 -3.58
CA PHE A 114 6.34 -17.33 -4.16
C PHE A 114 5.16 -17.21 -3.18
N THR A 115 5.36 -16.57 -2.03
CA THR A 115 4.26 -16.29 -1.08
C THR A 115 3.17 -15.54 -1.83
N GLN A 116 1.98 -16.13 -1.91
CA GLN A 116 0.84 -15.47 -2.50
C GLN A 116 0.29 -14.43 -1.55
N LEU A 117 0.05 -13.25 -2.08
CA LEU A 117 -0.41 -12.07 -1.35
C LEU A 117 -1.76 -11.59 -1.95
N PRO A 118 -2.83 -12.42 -1.90
CA PRO A 118 -4.09 -12.14 -2.57
C PRO A 118 -4.79 -10.87 -2.08
N GLU A 119 -4.56 -10.49 -0.82
CA GLU A 119 -5.00 -9.22 -0.25
C GLU A 119 -4.42 -8.01 -0.97
N LEU A 120 -3.19 -8.09 -1.49
CA LEU A 120 -2.57 -6.93 -2.13
C LEU A 120 -3.28 -6.52 -3.41
N THR A 121 -3.68 -7.47 -4.24
CA THR A 121 -4.47 -7.17 -5.45
C THR A 121 -5.81 -6.53 -5.08
N LYS A 122 -6.50 -7.07 -4.07
CA LYS A 122 -7.78 -6.54 -3.60
C LYS A 122 -7.64 -5.17 -2.93
N ALA A 123 -6.58 -4.97 -2.16
CA ALA A 123 -6.27 -3.71 -1.53
C ALA A 123 -5.95 -2.64 -2.58
N ILE A 124 -5.20 -2.99 -3.63
CA ILE A 124 -4.97 -2.09 -4.77
C ILE A 124 -6.32 -1.67 -5.38
N ASP A 125 -7.23 -2.62 -5.62
CA ASP A 125 -8.55 -2.28 -6.16
C ASP A 125 -9.37 -1.41 -5.20
N PHE A 126 -9.33 -1.70 -3.91
CA PHE A 126 -10.01 -0.92 -2.89
C PHE A 126 -9.46 0.52 -2.80
N GLU A 127 -8.14 0.67 -2.70
CA GLU A 127 -7.44 1.94 -2.50
C GLU A 127 -7.37 2.79 -3.76
N ARG A 128 -7.18 2.18 -4.93
CA ARG A 128 -7.17 2.95 -6.19
C ARG A 128 -8.57 3.30 -6.66
N ASN A 129 -9.55 2.43 -6.41
CA ASN A 129 -10.85 2.56 -7.06
C ASN A 129 -11.97 3.07 -6.17
N LEU A 130 -12.10 2.56 -4.95
CA LEU A 130 -13.23 2.87 -4.11
C LEU A 130 -12.98 4.10 -3.24
N ILE A 131 -11.86 4.13 -2.53
CA ILE A 131 -11.57 5.20 -1.55
C ILE A 131 -11.56 6.60 -2.20
N PRO A 132 -10.80 6.86 -3.29
CA PRO A 132 -10.76 8.19 -3.89
C PRO A 132 -12.13 8.67 -4.36
N LEU A 133 -12.95 7.77 -4.93
CA LEU A 133 -14.31 8.10 -5.34
C LEU A 133 -15.22 8.42 -4.14
N ALA A 134 -15.11 7.65 -3.06
CA ALA A 134 -15.89 7.85 -1.84
C ALA A 134 -15.54 9.19 -1.16
N VAL A 135 -14.23 9.48 -1.02
CA VAL A 135 -13.72 10.73 -0.43
C VAL A 135 -14.13 11.94 -1.27
N ARG A 136 -13.90 11.90 -2.59
CA ARG A 136 -14.30 12.99 -3.50
C ARG A 136 -15.80 13.24 -3.48
N LEU A 137 -16.60 12.18 -3.48
CA LEU A 137 -18.05 12.29 -3.39
C LEU A 137 -18.48 12.95 -2.08
N ALA A 138 -17.94 12.49 -0.95
CA ALA A 138 -18.26 13.06 0.34
C ALA A 138 -17.82 14.54 0.47
N TRP A 139 -16.62 14.90 0.00
CA TRP A 139 -16.19 16.31 -0.08
C TRP A 139 -17.09 17.16 -0.96
N SER A 140 -17.48 16.67 -2.14
CA SER A 140 -18.39 17.41 -3.05
C SER A 140 -19.77 17.69 -2.44
N GLN A 141 -20.18 16.89 -1.44
CA GLN A 141 -21.45 17.03 -0.73
C GLN A 141 -21.32 17.81 0.58
N GLY A 142 -20.13 18.34 0.90
CA GLY A 142 -19.87 19.03 2.17
C GLY A 142 -19.74 18.10 3.38
N HIS A 143 -19.67 16.78 3.19
CA HIS A 143 -19.47 15.79 4.25
C HIS A 143 -17.98 15.66 4.64
N TRP A 144 -17.36 16.79 5.01
CA TRP A 144 -15.91 16.90 5.26
C TRP A 144 -15.40 15.90 6.30
N ASN A 145 -16.10 15.74 7.41
CA ASN A 145 -15.67 14.85 8.50
C ASN A 145 -15.62 13.37 8.05
N THR A 146 -16.64 12.92 7.32
CA THR A 146 -16.68 11.54 6.80
C THR A 146 -15.57 11.31 5.78
N ALA A 147 -15.39 12.24 4.85
CA ALA A 147 -14.36 12.16 3.82
C ALA A 147 -12.94 12.16 4.41
N THR A 148 -12.66 13.06 5.37
CA THR A 148 -11.37 13.10 6.08
C THR A 148 -11.12 11.83 6.88
N LYS A 149 -12.16 11.25 7.50
CA LYS A 149 -12.03 9.97 8.19
C LYS A 149 -11.69 8.83 7.22
N ASP A 150 -12.38 8.75 6.09
CA ASP A 150 -12.10 7.74 5.05
C ASP A 150 -10.69 7.86 4.49
N PHE A 151 -10.26 9.09 4.22
CA PHE A 151 -8.91 9.40 3.83
C PHE A 151 -7.88 8.91 4.86
N SER A 152 -8.08 9.23 6.14
CA SER A 152 -7.15 8.79 7.20
C SER A 152 -7.13 7.27 7.39
N ASN A 153 -8.27 6.60 7.23
CA ASN A 153 -8.35 5.15 7.37
C ASN A 153 -7.64 4.42 6.22
N SER A 154 -7.63 5.03 5.04
CA SER A 154 -6.89 4.56 3.86
C SER A 154 -5.38 4.70 4.07
N LEU A 155 -4.90 5.79 4.68
CA LEU A 155 -3.50 5.88 5.13
C LEU A 155 -3.15 4.77 6.15
N VAL A 156 -4.03 4.53 7.13
CA VAL A 156 -3.82 3.44 8.09
C VAL A 156 -3.76 2.07 7.40
N LEU A 157 -4.60 1.80 6.41
CA LEU A 157 -4.54 0.56 5.63
C LEU A 157 -3.23 0.50 4.83
N ALA A 158 -2.85 1.56 4.12
CA ALA A 158 -1.60 1.64 3.36
C ALA A 158 -0.37 1.28 4.22
N HIS A 159 -0.21 1.92 5.38
CA HIS A 159 0.88 1.61 6.31
C HIS A 159 0.83 0.16 6.81
N ARG A 160 -0.36 -0.39 7.08
CA ARG A 160 -0.50 -1.80 7.50
C ARG A 160 -0.16 -2.81 6.41
N LEU A 161 -0.32 -2.44 5.14
CA LEU A 161 0.11 -3.26 4.02
C LEU A 161 1.63 -3.21 3.89
N GLY A 162 2.24 -2.03 4.05
CA GLY A 162 3.70 -1.87 4.00
C GLY A 162 4.45 -2.22 5.28
N GLN A 163 3.77 -2.62 6.35
CA GLN A 163 4.37 -3.25 7.53
C GLN A 163 4.50 -4.78 7.42
N GLY A 164 3.94 -5.38 6.35
CA GLY A 164 4.10 -6.82 6.09
C GLY A 164 5.54 -7.20 5.72
N ASP A 165 5.80 -8.51 5.71
CA ASP A 165 7.13 -9.09 5.48
C ASP A 165 7.56 -9.11 3.99
N GLY A 166 7.20 -8.10 3.20
CA GLY A 166 7.42 -8.10 1.76
C GLY A 166 7.52 -6.72 1.12
N SER A 167 8.51 -6.50 0.25
CA SER A 167 8.69 -5.23 -0.50
C SER A 167 7.47 -4.82 -1.34
N ILE A 168 6.65 -5.76 -1.80
CA ILE A 168 5.43 -5.45 -2.56
C ILE A 168 4.44 -4.63 -1.72
N GLY A 169 4.32 -4.92 -0.41
CA GLY A 169 3.48 -4.15 0.50
C GLY A 169 3.92 -2.68 0.58
N LEU A 170 5.23 -2.43 0.66
CA LEU A 170 5.79 -1.07 0.68
C LEU A 170 5.52 -0.31 -0.62
N ILE A 171 5.62 -0.98 -1.77
CA ILE A 171 5.29 -0.36 -3.07
C ILE A 171 3.82 0.08 -3.08
N ILE A 172 2.92 -0.73 -2.52
CA ILE A 172 1.49 -0.42 -2.45
C ILE A 172 1.22 0.71 -1.47
N GLU A 173 1.87 0.72 -0.31
CA GLU A 173 1.84 1.84 0.64
C GLU A 173 2.20 3.16 -0.07
N TYR A 174 3.39 3.22 -0.67
CA TYR A 174 3.90 4.40 -1.36
C TYR A 174 2.98 4.87 -2.50
N GLN A 175 2.49 3.95 -3.33
CA GLN A 175 1.57 4.30 -4.42
C GLN A 175 0.22 4.83 -3.89
N THR A 176 -0.26 4.29 -2.78
CA THR A 176 -1.49 4.75 -2.14
C THR A 176 -1.29 6.16 -1.58
N GLU A 177 -0.19 6.40 -0.87
CA GLU A 177 0.15 7.73 -0.34
C GLU A 177 0.26 8.80 -1.44
N ILE A 178 0.90 8.51 -2.57
CA ILE A 178 0.95 9.44 -3.71
C ILE A 178 -0.47 9.79 -4.16
N LYS A 179 -1.34 8.79 -4.33
CA LYS A 179 -2.72 9.03 -4.81
C LYS A 179 -3.55 9.81 -3.82
N LEU A 180 -3.35 9.58 -2.53
CA LEU A 180 -3.98 10.34 -1.46
C LEU A 180 -3.45 11.78 -1.41
N ALA A 181 -2.14 11.98 -1.58
CA ALA A 181 -1.54 13.31 -1.66
C ALA A 181 -2.06 14.11 -2.87
N GLU A 182 -2.13 13.49 -4.05
CA GLU A 182 -2.75 14.08 -5.25
C GLU A 182 -4.20 14.50 -4.98
N LEU A 183 -4.96 13.62 -4.32
CA LEU A 183 -6.35 13.85 -3.97
C LEU A 183 -6.53 15.04 -3.01
N VAL A 184 -5.74 15.11 -1.93
CA VAL A 184 -5.77 16.25 -1.00
C VAL A 184 -5.31 17.53 -1.70
N GLY A 185 -4.25 17.48 -2.50
CA GLY A 185 -3.69 18.65 -3.18
C GLY A 185 -4.72 19.41 -4.02
N ILE A 186 -5.62 18.68 -4.69
CA ILE A 186 -6.68 19.25 -5.52
C ILE A 186 -7.78 19.93 -4.68
N HIS A 187 -8.04 19.41 -3.48
CA HIS A 187 -9.09 19.93 -2.61
C HIS A 187 -8.56 20.85 -1.49
N LEU A 188 -7.25 21.02 -1.38
CA LEU A 188 -6.59 21.67 -0.24
C LEU A 188 -7.15 23.07 0.04
N MET A 189 -7.35 23.88 -1.02
CA MET A 189 -7.87 25.25 -0.91
C MET A 189 -9.36 25.31 -0.52
N ALA A 190 -10.10 24.21 -0.68
CA ALA A 190 -11.52 24.12 -0.35
C ALA A 190 -11.79 23.43 1.00
N LEU A 191 -10.77 22.85 1.64
CA LEU A 191 -10.95 22.16 2.92
C LEU A 191 -11.21 23.17 4.05
N PRO A 192 -12.24 22.96 4.88
CA PRO A 192 -12.44 23.80 6.05
C PRO A 192 -11.30 23.59 7.07
N PRO A 193 -10.96 24.60 7.91
CA PRO A 193 -9.88 24.49 8.89
C PRO A 193 -9.97 23.24 9.78
N ALA A 194 -11.17 22.88 10.22
CA ALA A 194 -11.40 21.67 11.03
C ALA A 194 -11.00 20.36 10.31
N ALA A 195 -11.20 20.28 8.99
CA ALA A 195 -10.78 19.12 8.19
C ALA A 195 -9.25 19.09 8.04
N ILE A 196 -8.60 20.25 7.87
CA ILE A 196 -7.14 20.37 7.81
C ILE A 196 -6.52 19.91 9.13
N SER A 197 -7.02 20.39 10.27
CA SER A 197 -6.55 19.96 11.60
C SER A 197 -6.77 18.46 11.81
N SER A 198 -7.89 17.91 11.34
CA SER A 198 -8.17 16.48 11.42
C SER A 198 -7.22 15.63 10.56
N LEU A 199 -6.87 16.11 9.36
CA LEU A 199 -5.85 15.47 8.52
C LEU A 199 -4.47 15.53 9.17
N GLN A 200 -4.06 16.69 9.69
CA GLN A 200 -2.80 16.84 10.42
C GLN A 200 -2.72 15.87 11.61
N ALA A 201 -3.80 15.78 12.41
CA ALA A 201 -3.88 14.84 13.53
C ALA A 201 -3.91 13.37 13.08
N ALA A 202 -4.37 13.06 11.86
CA ALA A 202 -4.25 11.73 11.30
C ALA A 202 -2.78 11.43 10.96
N PHE A 203 -2.08 12.33 10.25
CA PHE A 203 -0.68 12.16 9.88
C PHE A 203 0.24 12.00 11.10
N THR A 204 0.02 12.75 12.18
CA THR A 204 0.83 12.63 13.40
C THR A 204 0.61 11.32 14.16
N ARG A 205 -0.50 10.63 13.93
CA ARG A 205 -0.81 9.32 14.54
C ARG A 205 -0.39 8.14 13.67
N LEU A 206 -0.03 8.37 12.41
CA LEU A 206 0.47 7.29 11.56
C LEU A 206 1.76 6.75 12.15
N GLN A 207 1.88 5.43 12.13
CA GLN A 207 3.11 4.77 12.51
C GLN A 207 4.19 5.15 11.49
N ALA A 208 5.44 5.27 11.95
CA ALA A 208 6.54 5.54 11.04
C ALA A 208 6.56 4.50 9.91
N PRO A 209 6.70 4.92 8.64
CA PRO A 209 6.72 3.99 7.53
C PRO A 209 7.90 3.03 7.67
N THR A 210 7.75 1.80 7.15
CA THR A 210 8.87 0.85 7.11
C THR A 210 9.95 1.40 6.18
N SER A 211 11.18 1.55 6.67
CA SER A 211 12.26 2.01 5.80
C SER A 211 12.53 1.00 4.69
N ALA A 212 12.79 1.47 3.47
CA ALA A 212 13.10 0.61 2.34
C ALA A 212 14.28 -0.33 2.64
N ALA A 213 15.29 0.16 3.39
CA ALA A 213 16.43 -0.66 3.82
C ALA A 213 16.01 -1.81 4.76
N LYS A 214 15.15 -1.54 5.75
CA LYS A 214 14.62 -2.58 6.65
C LYS A 214 13.81 -3.63 5.88
N MET A 215 12.98 -3.17 4.94
CA MET A 215 12.18 -4.03 4.09
C MET A 215 13.05 -4.95 3.22
N LEU A 216 14.02 -4.38 2.49
CA LEU A 216 14.94 -5.15 1.65
C LEU A 216 15.78 -6.14 2.45
N ALA A 217 16.20 -5.77 3.66
CA ALA A 217 16.90 -6.69 4.56
C ALA A 217 16.00 -7.86 4.99
N GLY A 218 14.73 -7.58 5.33
CA GLY A 218 13.73 -8.59 5.66
C GLY A 218 13.47 -9.56 4.50
N ASP A 219 13.25 -9.02 3.30
CA ASP A 219 13.12 -9.81 2.07
C ASP A 219 14.35 -10.70 1.87
N ALA A 220 15.56 -10.13 1.85
CA ALA A 220 16.79 -10.88 1.65
C ALA A 220 16.93 -12.02 2.67
N GLN A 221 16.65 -11.77 3.94
CA GLN A 221 16.69 -12.78 4.99
C GLN A 221 15.65 -13.90 4.77
N ALA A 222 14.40 -13.55 4.45
CA ALA A 222 13.34 -14.52 4.19
C ALA A 222 13.67 -15.41 2.98
N HIS A 223 14.19 -14.83 1.90
CA HIS A 223 14.64 -15.55 0.72
C HIS A 223 15.79 -16.51 1.03
N LEU A 224 16.78 -16.09 1.83
CA LEU A 224 17.88 -16.96 2.24
C LEU A 224 17.40 -18.13 3.10
N LEU A 225 16.46 -17.90 4.03
CA LEU A 225 15.88 -18.96 4.86
C LEU A 225 15.09 -19.96 4.02
N TRP A 226 14.28 -19.47 3.09
CA TRP A 226 13.55 -20.29 2.13
C TRP A 226 14.51 -21.12 1.27
N LEU A 227 15.56 -20.49 0.70
CA LEU A 227 16.53 -21.16 -0.16
C LEU A 227 17.26 -22.29 0.58
N ARG A 228 17.72 -22.04 1.81
CA ARG A 228 18.33 -23.08 2.66
C ARG A 228 17.40 -24.28 2.87
N ARG A 229 16.11 -24.02 3.09
CA ARG A 229 15.09 -25.06 3.26
C ARG A 229 14.83 -25.82 1.95
N ALA A 230 14.71 -25.12 0.84
CA ALA A 230 14.47 -25.71 -0.47
C ALA A 230 15.61 -26.63 -0.92
N VAL A 231 16.86 -26.25 -0.64
CA VAL A 231 18.06 -27.09 -0.85
C VAL A 231 17.99 -28.35 0.02
N ARG A 232 17.74 -28.20 1.33
CA ARG A 232 17.69 -29.34 2.27
C ARG A 232 16.58 -30.34 1.94
N THR A 233 15.43 -29.86 1.48
CA THR A 233 14.26 -30.68 1.19
C THR A 233 14.25 -31.24 -0.24
N ASN A 234 15.30 -31.02 -1.05
CA ASN A 234 15.35 -31.37 -2.47
C ASN A 234 14.21 -30.77 -3.32
N HIS A 235 13.49 -29.77 -2.82
CA HIS A 235 12.39 -29.11 -3.53
C HIS A 235 12.87 -28.45 -4.84
N LEU A 236 14.15 -28.06 -4.90
CA LEU A 236 14.77 -27.48 -6.09
C LEU A 236 15.03 -28.50 -7.19
N LYS A 237 15.03 -29.82 -6.94
CA LYS A 237 15.28 -30.81 -8.00
C LYS A 237 14.27 -30.64 -9.14
N HIS A 238 12.98 -30.51 -8.84
CA HIS A 238 11.95 -30.31 -9.85
C HIS A 238 12.09 -28.99 -10.64
N LEU A 239 12.57 -27.93 -9.98
CA LEU A 239 12.88 -26.65 -10.65
C LEU A 239 14.14 -26.77 -11.53
N TRP A 240 15.14 -27.52 -11.08
CA TRP A 240 16.37 -27.77 -11.81
C TRP A 240 16.14 -28.60 -13.08
N TRP A 241 15.25 -29.61 -13.02
CA TRP A 241 14.76 -30.30 -14.22
C TRP A 241 14.07 -29.33 -15.19
N GLY A 242 13.29 -28.37 -14.69
CA GLY A 242 12.69 -27.31 -15.51
C GLY A 242 13.73 -26.41 -16.18
N VAL A 243 14.79 -26.00 -15.48
CA VAL A 243 15.89 -25.18 -16.04
C VAL A 243 16.71 -25.99 -17.06
N CYS A 244 17.01 -27.25 -16.78
CA CYS A 244 17.67 -28.15 -17.73
C CYS A 244 16.82 -28.42 -18.97
N TRP A 245 15.50 -28.54 -18.81
CA TRP A 245 14.56 -28.67 -19.92
C TRP A 245 14.44 -27.37 -20.73
N TRP A 246 14.42 -26.21 -20.06
CA TRP A 246 14.40 -24.89 -20.70
C TRP A 246 15.68 -24.61 -21.49
N ASN A 247 16.86 -24.98 -20.95
CA ASN A 247 18.13 -24.91 -21.66
C ASN A 247 18.20 -25.85 -22.88
N LYS A 248 17.52 -27.01 -22.84
CA LYS A 248 17.37 -27.86 -24.03
C LYS A 248 16.42 -27.28 -25.09
N LEU A 249 15.47 -26.42 -24.69
CA LEU A 249 14.49 -25.80 -25.59
C LEU A 249 14.92 -24.47 -26.21
N LEU A 250 15.88 -23.78 -25.62
CA LEU A 250 16.45 -22.53 -26.15
C LEU A 250 17.95 -22.66 -26.50
N PRO A 251 18.34 -23.54 -27.45
CA PRO A 251 19.75 -23.73 -27.81
C PRO A 251 20.39 -22.55 -28.57
N ARG A 252 19.78 -21.36 -28.62
CA ARG A 252 20.20 -20.26 -29.52
C ARG A 252 20.50 -18.91 -28.86
N LEU A 253 20.52 -18.81 -27.53
CA LEU A 253 20.76 -17.51 -26.87
C LEU A 253 21.96 -17.46 -25.91
N SER A 254 22.71 -18.54 -25.73
CA SER A 254 23.95 -18.48 -24.95
C SER A 254 25.09 -19.20 -25.66
N ASP A 255 25.82 -18.45 -26.48
CA ASP A 255 27.19 -18.84 -26.83
C ASP A 255 28.06 -18.60 -25.59
N GLY A 256 28.40 -19.65 -24.84
CA GLY A 256 29.56 -19.57 -23.94
C GLY A 256 29.50 -20.23 -22.55
N GLY A 257 28.65 -21.21 -22.27
CA GLY A 257 28.76 -21.95 -21.00
C GLY A 257 28.03 -23.30 -20.99
N GLU A 258 28.77 -24.39 -21.15
CA GLU A 258 28.24 -25.75 -20.95
C GLU A 258 27.97 -25.99 -19.47
N TYR A 259 26.72 -25.87 -19.05
CA TYR A 259 26.26 -26.47 -17.80
C TYR A 259 25.80 -27.89 -18.09
N ALA A 260 26.62 -28.88 -17.71
CA ALA A 260 26.25 -30.29 -17.84
C ALA A 260 25.09 -30.62 -16.88
N CYS A 261 23.87 -30.71 -17.43
CA CYS A 261 22.74 -31.35 -16.77
C CYS A 261 22.96 -32.87 -16.83
N ALA A 262 23.30 -33.48 -15.69
CA ALA A 262 23.40 -34.93 -15.54
C ALA A 262 22.02 -35.60 -15.49
#